data_AF-A0A948DCG9-F1
#
_entry.id   AF-A0A948DCG9-F1
#
_cell.length_a   1.000
_cell.length_b   1.000
_cell.length_c   1.000
_cell.angle_alpha   90.00
_cell.angle_beta   90.00
_cell.angle_gamma   90.00
#
_symmetry.space_group_name_H-M   'P 1'
#
loop_
_entity.id
_entity.type
_entity.pdbx_description
1 polymer ?
#
loop_
_entity_poly.entity_id
_entity_poly.type
_entity_poly.pdbx_seq_one_letter_code
_entity_poly.pdbx_strand_id
1 'polypeptide(L)'
;MKRSIFLFAVLVLGIVLVAGCGGAKQPQASAPRSSAPKDSAPESTEPPPPPFVQESFTEVRAINFASSEPPNNALLTAPIPAVFINFSKGLSAGSFIEVTRDGLSVTTGANVLTPEARTMYVPVNTNVTGNYAVKYAAYFPSGYYEEGRFGFSVKLE
;
A
#
# COMPACT_ATOMS: atom_id res chain seq x y z
N MET A 1 -25.09 -25.52 30.64
CA MET A 1 -24.46 -25.41 31.99
C MET A 1 -22.95 -25.59 31.83
N LYS A 2 -22.14 -24.83 32.61
CA LYS A 2 -20.65 -24.71 32.65
C LYS A 2 -20.09 -23.84 31.51
N ARG A 3 -19.87 -22.52 31.62
CA ARG A 3 -18.99 -21.70 32.49
C ARG A 3 -17.52 -22.16 32.49
N SER A 4 -16.68 -21.52 31.68
CA SER A 4 -15.23 -21.44 31.88
C SER A 4 -14.75 -20.03 31.54
N ILE A 5 -14.54 -19.27 32.59
CA ILE A 5 -13.93 -17.93 32.64
C ILE A 5 -12.43 -18.16 32.83
N PHE A 6 -11.59 -17.69 31.93
CA PHE A 6 -10.16 -17.55 32.18
C PHE A 6 -9.75 -16.11 31.88
N LEU A 7 -9.73 -15.31 32.96
CA LEU A 7 -8.99 -14.06 33.03
C LEU A 7 -7.50 -14.41 33.04
N PHE A 8 -6.74 -13.93 32.06
CA PHE A 8 -5.31 -13.71 32.22
C PHE A 8 -5.04 -12.21 32.14
N ALA A 9 -5.02 -11.60 33.31
CA ALA A 9 -4.46 -10.28 33.53
C ALA A 9 -2.93 -10.44 33.62
N VAL A 10 -2.20 -9.90 32.65
CA VAL A 10 -0.77 -9.61 32.81
C VAL A 10 -0.54 -8.17 32.40
N LEU A 11 -0.53 -7.36 33.45
CA LEU A 11 -0.11 -5.98 33.53
C LEU A 11 1.42 -5.93 33.33
N VAL A 12 1.91 -5.31 32.25
CA VAL A 12 3.30 -4.84 32.19
C VAL A 12 3.30 -3.36 31.85
N LEU A 13 3.38 -2.60 32.93
CA LEU A 13 3.62 -1.18 33.02
C LEU A 13 5.10 -0.93 32.68
N GLY A 14 5.36 -0.25 31.56
CA GLY A 14 6.70 0.14 31.12
C GLY A 14 6.74 1.61 30.71
N ILE A 15 6.60 2.50 31.68
CA ILE A 15 6.78 3.95 31.51
C ILE A 15 8.28 4.22 31.41
N VAL A 16 8.76 4.64 30.23
CA VAL A 16 10.07 5.29 30.08
C VAL A 16 9.83 6.66 29.45
N LEU A 17 9.68 7.65 30.33
CA LEU A 17 9.78 9.07 30.03
C LEU A 17 11.25 9.40 29.74
N VAL A 18 11.58 9.71 28.48
CA VAL A 18 12.81 10.46 28.16
C VAL A 18 12.40 11.86 27.74
N ALA A 19 12.45 12.76 28.72
CA ALA A 19 12.42 14.20 28.50
C ALA A 19 13.77 14.63 27.90
N GLY A 20 13.76 14.98 26.61
CA GLY A 20 14.90 15.59 25.91
C GLY A 20 14.65 17.07 25.64
N CYS A 21 14.95 17.92 26.62
CA CYS A 21 15.11 19.35 26.44
C CYS A 21 16.50 19.67 25.85
N GLY A 22 16.58 20.68 24.99
CA GLY A 22 17.77 21.52 24.88
C GLY A 22 18.48 21.49 23.53
N GLY A 23 18.53 22.65 22.88
CA GLY A 23 19.37 22.86 21.70
C GLY A 23 18.99 24.11 20.90
N ALA A 24 19.16 25.29 21.50
CA ALA A 24 18.96 26.58 20.84
C ALA A 24 20.17 26.96 19.94
N LYS A 25 19.84 27.60 18.80
CA LYS A 25 20.58 28.61 18.02
C LYS A 25 22.07 28.36 17.67
N GLN A 26 22.34 28.37 16.36
CA GLN A 26 23.43 29.19 15.83
C GLN A 26 23.09 29.74 14.43
N PRO A 27 22.97 31.07 14.26
CA PRO A 27 22.99 31.69 12.93
C PRO A 27 24.45 31.82 12.49
N GLN A 28 24.89 30.97 11.56
CA GLN A 28 26.25 31.04 11.02
C GLN A 28 26.29 31.87 9.74
N ALA A 29 27.24 32.79 9.75
CA ALA A 29 27.40 33.94 8.88
C ALA A 29 27.44 33.60 7.38
N SER A 30 26.82 34.50 6.62
CA SER A 30 26.91 34.57 5.16
C SER A 30 28.33 34.93 4.73
N ALA A 31 29.01 33.99 4.05
CA ALA A 31 30.24 34.27 3.32
C ALA A 31 29.93 35.03 2.00
N PRO A 32 30.83 35.92 1.53
CA PRO A 32 30.67 36.66 0.29
C PRO A 32 30.69 35.74 -0.94
N ARG A 33 29.78 36.04 -1.87
CA ARG A 33 29.59 35.37 -3.16
C ARG A 33 30.87 35.46 -4.00
N SER A 34 31.51 34.32 -4.24
CA SER A 34 32.46 34.15 -5.34
C SER A 34 31.67 34.06 -6.65
N SER A 35 31.78 35.09 -7.48
CA SER A 35 31.27 35.10 -8.85
C SER A 35 32.15 34.21 -9.73
N ALA A 36 31.91 32.90 -9.67
CA ALA A 36 32.49 31.96 -10.62
C ALA A 36 31.92 32.25 -12.03
N PRO A 37 32.74 32.09 -13.09
CA PRO A 37 32.30 32.26 -14.47
C PRO A 37 31.10 31.34 -14.75
N LYS A 38 30.08 31.89 -15.40
CA LYS A 38 28.97 31.12 -15.98
C LYS A 38 29.54 30.31 -17.15
N ASP A 39 30.21 29.21 -16.83
CA ASP A 39 30.47 28.16 -17.80
C ASP A 39 29.11 27.56 -18.12
N SER A 40 28.62 27.87 -19.33
CA SER A 40 27.42 27.29 -19.90
C SER A 40 27.66 25.78 -20.03
N ALA A 41 27.32 25.02 -18.99
CA ALA A 41 27.27 23.58 -19.08
C ALA A 41 26.36 23.22 -20.27
N PRO A 42 26.81 22.34 -21.18
CA PRO A 42 26.00 21.93 -22.32
C PRO A 42 24.67 21.40 -21.79
N GLU A 43 23.58 21.89 -22.38
CA GLU A 43 22.22 21.47 -22.09
C GLU A 43 22.14 19.96 -22.30
N SER A 44 22.14 19.22 -21.18
CA SER A 44 22.10 17.76 -21.19
C SER A 44 20.78 17.35 -21.83
N THR A 45 20.85 16.93 -23.08
CA THR A 45 19.71 16.42 -23.84
C THR A 45 19.44 15.00 -23.34
N GLU A 46 18.85 14.90 -22.16
CA GLU A 46 18.40 13.60 -21.64
C GLU A 46 17.32 13.08 -22.61
N PRO A 47 17.45 11.84 -23.11
CA PRO A 47 16.43 11.23 -23.95
C PRO A 47 15.06 11.28 -23.25
N PRO A 48 13.96 11.48 -23.98
CA PRO A 48 12.64 11.45 -23.38
C PRO A 48 12.41 10.09 -22.68
N PRO A 49 11.71 10.07 -21.53
CA PRO A 49 11.40 8.83 -20.85
C PRO A 49 10.60 7.92 -21.80
N PRO A 50 10.80 6.59 -21.70
CA PRO A 50 10.04 5.64 -22.50
C PRO A 50 8.54 5.81 -22.27
N PRO A 51 7.70 5.60 -23.30
CA PRO A 51 6.26 5.72 -23.14
C PRO A 51 5.73 4.66 -22.17
N PHE A 52 4.75 5.05 -21.35
CA PHE A 52 4.04 4.11 -20.49
C PHE A 52 3.32 3.04 -21.32
N VAL A 53 3.54 1.77 -20.98
CA VAL A 53 2.85 0.62 -21.55
C VAL A 53 2.05 -0.07 -20.45
N GLN A 54 0.73 -0.14 -20.63
CA GLN A 54 -0.15 -0.88 -19.74
C GLN A 54 0.16 -2.38 -19.85
N GLU A 55 0.37 -3.02 -18.70
CA GLU A 55 0.49 -4.47 -18.61
C GLU A 55 -0.88 -5.14 -18.60
N SER A 56 -0.97 -6.34 -19.20
CA SER A 56 -2.15 -7.21 -19.08
C SER A 56 -1.88 -8.32 -18.08
N PHE A 57 -2.64 -8.32 -16.99
CA PHE A 57 -2.57 -9.29 -15.91
C PHE A 57 -3.50 -10.46 -16.16
N THR A 58 -2.97 -11.68 -15.94
CA THR A 58 -3.79 -12.90 -15.86
C THR A 58 -4.44 -13.00 -14.49
N GLU A 59 -5.76 -12.95 -14.46
CA GLU A 59 -6.52 -13.07 -13.23
C GLU A 59 -6.57 -14.53 -12.73
N VAL A 60 -6.34 -14.71 -11.44
CA VAL A 60 -6.62 -15.96 -10.74
C VAL A 60 -7.61 -15.63 -9.64
N ARG A 61 -8.85 -16.09 -9.81
CA ARG A 61 -9.94 -15.85 -8.86
C ARG A 61 -10.08 -17.01 -7.89
N ALA A 62 -10.21 -16.66 -6.62
CA ALA A 62 -10.73 -17.54 -5.58
C ALA A 62 -12.19 -17.92 -5.89
N ILE A 63 -12.65 -19.10 -5.46
CA ILE A 63 -14.03 -19.58 -5.73
C ILE A 63 -15.07 -18.60 -5.19
N ASN A 64 -14.79 -18.01 -4.03
CA ASN A 64 -15.72 -17.08 -3.38
C ASN A 64 -15.44 -15.60 -3.73
N PHE A 65 -14.55 -15.31 -4.69
CA PHE A 65 -14.32 -13.96 -5.19
C PHE A 65 -15.58 -13.46 -5.90
N ALA A 66 -16.06 -12.26 -5.53
CA ALA A 66 -17.23 -11.64 -6.16
C ALA A 66 -16.82 -10.48 -7.08
N SER A 67 -16.00 -9.55 -6.60
CA SER A 67 -15.52 -8.40 -7.37
C SER A 67 -14.29 -7.76 -6.74
N SER A 68 -13.54 -6.96 -7.52
CA SER A 68 -12.56 -6.02 -6.99
C SER A 68 -12.80 -4.61 -7.51
N GLU A 69 -12.35 -3.63 -6.73
CA GLU A 69 -12.21 -2.25 -7.13
C GLU A 69 -10.76 -1.83 -6.84
N PRO A 70 -9.94 -1.57 -7.87
CA PRO A 70 -10.25 -1.63 -9.30
C PRO A 70 -10.49 -3.05 -9.85
N PRO A 71 -11.23 -3.21 -10.96
CA PRO A 71 -11.32 -4.49 -11.64
C PRO A 71 -10.00 -4.86 -12.33
N ASN A 72 -9.81 -6.15 -12.62
CA ASN A 72 -8.60 -6.63 -13.33
C ASN A 72 -8.42 -5.91 -14.68
N ASN A 73 -7.19 -5.51 -14.97
CA ASN A 73 -6.77 -4.74 -16.15
C ASN A 73 -7.41 -3.36 -16.30
N ALA A 74 -7.97 -2.78 -15.22
CA ALA A 74 -8.40 -1.39 -15.24
C ALA A 74 -7.24 -0.43 -15.57
N LEU A 75 -7.50 0.56 -16.41
CA LEU A 75 -6.61 1.71 -16.61
C LEU A 75 -7.20 2.92 -15.90
N LEU A 76 -6.50 3.40 -14.88
CA LEU A 76 -6.92 4.54 -14.07
C LEU A 76 -6.15 5.79 -14.49
N THR A 77 -6.86 6.91 -14.61
CA THR A 77 -6.29 8.23 -14.91
C THR A 77 -6.13 9.11 -13.67
N ALA A 78 -6.48 8.58 -12.50
CA ALA A 78 -6.37 9.25 -11.21
C ALA A 78 -5.89 8.26 -10.14
N PRO A 79 -5.21 8.75 -9.08
CA PRO A 79 -4.81 7.89 -7.98
C PRO A 79 -6.03 7.42 -7.18
N ILE A 80 -5.91 6.22 -6.59
CA ILE A 80 -6.90 5.64 -5.67
C ILE A 80 -6.29 5.47 -4.28
N PRO A 81 -7.10 5.60 -3.21
CA PRO A 81 -6.58 5.48 -1.85
C PRO A 81 -6.46 4.03 -1.36
N ALA A 82 -7.17 3.09 -1.98
CA ALA A 82 -7.27 1.72 -1.52
C ALA A 82 -7.67 0.77 -2.65
N VAL A 83 -7.34 -0.51 -2.47
CA VAL A 83 -7.88 -1.63 -3.25
C VAL A 83 -8.89 -2.37 -2.41
N PHE A 84 -10.08 -2.64 -2.97
CA PHE A 84 -11.16 -3.37 -2.33
C PHE A 84 -11.38 -4.71 -3.04
N ILE A 85 -11.64 -5.77 -2.27
CA ILE A 85 -12.04 -7.07 -2.79
C ILE A 85 -13.27 -7.55 -2.01
N ASN A 86 -14.33 -7.87 -2.75
CA ASN A 86 -15.58 -8.40 -2.21
C ASN A 86 -15.65 -9.91 -2.42
N PHE A 87 -16.17 -10.61 -1.42
CA PHE A 87 -16.38 -12.05 -1.42
C PHE A 87 -17.84 -12.39 -1.17
N SER A 88 -18.27 -13.55 -1.69
CA SER A 88 -19.61 -14.08 -1.47
C SER A 88 -19.80 -14.69 -0.07
N LYS A 89 -18.70 -14.93 0.66
CA LYS A 89 -18.67 -15.47 2.02
C LYS A 89 -17.93 -14.54 2.97
N GLY A 90 -18.27 -14.64 4.26
CA GLY A 90 -17.56 -13.93 5.32
C GLY A 90 -16.13 -14.44 5.47
N LEU A 91 -15.21 -13.51 5.67
CA LEU A 91 -13.79 -13.71 5.88
C LEU A 91 -13.47 -13.81 7.38
N SER A 92 -12.32 -14.40 7.67
CA SER A 92 -11.72 -14.47 9.00
C SER A 92 -10.51 -13.55 9.09
N ALA A 93 -10.16 -13.21 10.33
CA ALA A 93 -8.90 -12.55 10.64
C ALA A 93 -7.71 -13.31 10.03
N GLY A 94 -6.70 -12.58 9.57
CA GLY A 94 -5.56 -13.14 8.84
C GLY A 94 -5.68 -13.04 7.32
N SER A 95 -6.86 -12.73 6.78
CA SER A 95 -7.01 -12.36 5.37
C SER A 95 -6.20 -11.11 5.03
N PHE A 96 -5.57 -11.09 3.86
CA PHE A 96 -4.68 -10.00 3.46
C PHE A 96 -4.69 -9.74 1.95
N ILE A 97 -4.39 -8.49 1.61
CA ILE A 97 -4.04 -8.01 0.27
C ILE A 97 -2.61 -7.46 0.33
N GLU A 98 -1.84 -7.75 -0.71
CA GLU A 98 -0.55 -7.13 -1.02
C GLU A 98 -0.64 -6.46 -2.39
N VAL A 99 -0.18 -5.21 -2.48
CA VAL A 99 -0.11 -4.48 -3.74
C VAL A 99 1.33 -4.05 -4.00
N THR A 100 1.82 -4.37 -5.20
CA THR A 100 3.16 -4.00 -5.66
C THR A 100 3.09 -3.22 -6.96
N ARG A 101 3.99 -2.26 -7.14
CA ARG A 101 4.23 -1.53 -8.40
C ARG A 101 5.64 -1.87 -8.85
N ASP A 102 5.78 -2.48 -10.04
CA ASP A 102 7.08 -2.90 -10.59
C ASP A 102 7.90 -3.74 -9.58
N GLY A 103 7.21 -4.58 -8.79
CA GLY A 103 7.81 -5.43 -7.75
C GLY A 103 8.07 -4.75 -6.40
N LEU A 104 7.86 -3.43 -6.28
CA LEU A 104 7.99 -2.69 -5.02
C LEU A 104 6.64 -2.61 -4.29
N SER A 105 6.61 -2.92 -2.99
CA SER A 105 5.38 -2.78 -2.20
C SER A 105 4.92 -1.32 -2.13
N VAL A 106 3.63 -1.10 -2.40
CA VAL A 106 2.98 0.22 -2.34
C VAL A 106 1.78 0.23 -1.38
N THR A 107 1.60 -0.84 -0.61
CA THR A 107 0.67 -0.89 0.51
C THR A 107 1.12 0.08 1.61
N THR A 108 0.22 0.94 2.08
CA THR A 108 0.54 2.02 3.05
C THR A 108 -0.04 1.81 4.44
N GLY A 109 -0.84 0.76 4.65
CA GLY A 109 -1.50 0.51 5.93
C GLY A 109 -1.90 -0.95 6.12
N ALA A 110 -2.53 -1.22 7.27
CA ALA A 110 -3.04 -2.54 7.60
C ALA A 110 -4.20 -2.93 6.68
N ASN A 111 -4.33 -4.24 6.46
CA ASN A 111 -5.53 -4.83 5.86
C ASN A 111 -6.72 -4.66 6.80
N VAL A 112 -7.87 -4.26 6.26
CA VAL A 112 -9.09 -4.04 7.02
C VAL A 112 -10.19 -4.93 6.47
N LEU A 113 -10.92 -5.58 7.37
CA LEU A 113 -12.16 -6.29 7.07
C LEU A 113 -13.35 -5.40 7.43
N THR A 114 -14.38 -5.37 6.59
CA THR A 114 -15.64 -4.69 6.92
C THR A 114 -16.37 -5.41 8.07
N PRO A 115 -17.36 -4.77 8.73
CA PRO A 115 -18.08 -5.37 9.86
C PRO A 115 -18.79 -6.70 9.53
N GLU A 116 -19.30 -6.85 8.30
CA GLU A 116 -19.89 -8.09 7.80
C GLU A 116 -18.84 -9.12 7.33
N ALA A 117 -17.57 -8.70 7.34
CA ALA A 117 -16.39 -9.44 6.91
C ALA A 117 -16.45 -9.97 5.48
N ARG A 118 -17.28 -9.42 4.59
CA ARG A 118 -17.35 -9.85 3.17
C ARG A 118 -16.50 -9.01 2.23
N THR A 119 -15.94 -7.93 2.74
CA THR A 119 -15.05 -7.06 2.00
C THR A 119 -13.76 -6.95 2.78
N MET A 120 -12.64 -7.11 2.09
CA MET A 120 -11.34 -6.71 2.60
C MET A 120 -10.78 -5.60 1.74
N TYR A 121 -10.09 -4.65 2.36
CA TYR A 121 -9.42 -3.59 1.64
C TYR A 121 -8.07 -3.28 2.25
N VAL A 122 -7.19 -2.70 1.43
CA VAL A 122 -5.88 -2.26 1.84
C VAL A 122 -5.60 -0.84 1.32
N PRO A 123 -5.12 0.07 2.18
CA PRO A 123 -4.64 1.38 1.72
C PRO A 123 -3.42 1.23 0.80
N VAL A 124 -3.38 1.98 -0.30
CA VAL A 124 -2.30 1.95 -1.30
C VAL A 124 -1.87 3.37 -1.69
N ASN A 125 -0.61 3.51 -2.13
CA ASN A 125 -0.14 4.73 -2.78
C ASN A 125 -0.02 4.50 -4.29
N THR A 126 -0.94 5.09 -5.06
CA THR A 126 -0.91 5.05 -6.52
C THR A 126 -0.64 6.42 -7.15
N ASN A 127 0.08 7.31 -6.46
CA ASN A 127 0.44 8.65 -6.95
C ASN A 127 1.57 8.64 -8.00
N VAL A 128 1.81 7.50 -8.63
CA VAL A 128 2.87 7.30 -9.62
C VAL A 128 2.31 6.49 -10.77
N THR A 129 2.59 6.90 -12.01
CA THR A 129 2.25 6.10 -13.20
C THR A 129 2.95 4.74 -13.12
N GLY A 130 2.23 3.65 -13.37
CA GLY A 130 2.79 2.31 -13.31
C GLY A 130 1.77 1.19 -13.40
N ASN A 131 2.28 -0.04 -13.41
CA ASN A 131 1.49 -1.27 -13.39
C ASN A 131 1.49 -1.84 -11.97
N TYR A 132 0.30 -2.11 -11.45
CA TYR A 132 0.05 -2.48 -10.06
C TYR A 132 -0.45 -3.92 -9.99
N ALA A 133 0.36 -4.82 -9.45
CA ALA A 133 0.00 -6.21 -9.21
C ALA A 133 -0.60 -6.37 -7.82
N VAL A 134 -1.75 -7.03 -7.76
CA VAL A 134 -2.48 -7.34 -6.53
C VAL A 134 -2.42 -8.84 -6.28
N LYS A 135 -2.00 -9.23 -5.07
CA LYS A 135 -2.09 -10.60 -4.56
C LYS A 135 -2.93 -10.60 -3.30
N TYR A 136 -3.66 -11.67 -3.06
CA TYR A 136 -4.45 -11.78 -1.85
C TYR A 136 -4.59 -13.22 -1.36
N ALA A 137 -4.82 -13.36 -0.06
CA ALA A 137 -5.30 -14.60 0.56
C ALA A 137 -6.53 -14.30 1.42
N ALA A 138 -7.60 -15.06 1.18
CA ALA A 138 -8.87 -14.98 1.89
C ALA A 138 -9.01 -16.18 2.82
N TYR A 139 -8.98 -15.96 4.13
CA TYR A 139 -9.21 -16.99 5.14
C TYR A 139 -10.70 -17.03 5.49
N PHE A 140 -11.28 -18.21 5.59
CA PHE A 140 -12.71 -18.39 5.90
C PHE A 140 -12.91 -18.99 7.30
N PRO A 141 -14.08 -18.80 7.94
CA PRO A 141 -14.36 -19.31 9.30
C PRO A 141 -14.22 -20.83 9.45
N SER A 142 -14.32 -21.58 8.36
CA SER A 142 -14.07 -23.03 8.30
C SER A 142 -12.60 -23.42 8.42
N GLY A 143 -11.67 -22.46 8.42
CA GLY A 143 -10.23 -22.69 8.58
C GLY A 143 -9.46 -22.96 7.28
N TYR A 144 -10.14 -23.06 6.13
CA TYR A 144 -9.47 -23.08 4.82
C TYR A 144 -9.23 -21.66 4.32
N TYR A 145 -8.30 -21.50 3.37
CA TYR A 145 -8.04 -20.24 2.69
C TYR A 145 -8.00 -20.42 1.17
N GLU A 146 -8.28 -19.35 0.44
CA GLU A 146 -8.17 -19.27 -1.02
C GLU A 146 -7.24 -18.12 -1.38
N GLU A 147 -6.39 -18.32 -2.38
CA GLU A 147 -5.51 -17.28 -2.91
C GLU A 147 -6.02 -16.78 -4.26
N GLY A 148 -5.63 -15.56 -4.61
CA GLY A 148 -5.84 -15.04 -5.94
C GLY A 148 -4.92 -13.89 -6.27
N ARG A 149 -4.98 -13.48 -7.52
CA ARG A 149 -4.20 -12.35 -8.06
C ARG A 149 -4.90 -11.70 -9.23
N PHE A 150 -4.65 -10.41 -9.38
CA PHE A 150 -5.07 -9.58 -10.51
C PHE A 150 -4.13 -8.38 -10.60
N GLY A 151 -4.37 -7.47 -11.53
CA GLY A 151 -3.65 -6.19 -11.53
C GLY A 151 -4.44 -5.09 -12.23
N PHE A 152 -3.93 -3.88 -12.12
CA PHE A 152 -4.46 -2.68 -12.76
C PHE A 152 -3.31 -1.74 -13.08
N SER A 153 -3.59 -0.67 -13.83
CA SER A 153 -2.60 0.30 -14.27
C SER A 153 -3.05 1.71 -13.91
N VAL A 154 -2.12 2.57 -13.55
CA VAL A 154 -2.36 4.00 -13.36
C VAL A 154 -1.51 4.78 -14.34
N LYS A 155 -2.14 5.69 -15.09
CA LYS A 155 -1.47 6.63 -15.98
C LYS A 155 -1.91 8.05 -15.60
N LEU A 156 -1.06 8.72 -14.84
CA LEU A 156 -1.22 10.13 -14.47
C LEU A 156 -0.70 11.01 -15.62
N GLU A 157 -1.38 12.13 -15.86
CA GLU A 157 -0.98 13.16 -16.83
C GLU A 157 0.17 14.03 -16.29
#